data_AF-A0A813ICF7-F1
#
_entry.id   AF-A0A813ICF7-F1
#
_cell.length_a   1.000
_cell.length_b   1.000
_cell.length_c   1.000
_cell.angle_alpha   90.00
_cell.angle_beta   90.00
_cell.angle_gamma   90.00
#
_symmetry.space_group_name_H-M   'P 1'
#
loop_
_entity.id
_entity.type
_entity.pdbx_description
1 polymer ?
#
loop_
_entity_poly.entity_id
_entity_poly.type
_entity_poly.pdbx_seq_one_letter_code
_entity_poly.pdbx_strand_id
1 'polypeptide(L)'
;MALVGTVKSYNPHKGWGFVECNGQDIFLNRKELKGICVEKGNQLQLTVVNGDKGAYATDVTVSASTGEVSYFGEIKSFNQMKGYGFISCEAFPGQDVFVLRSELPGGFGPEGGHCRFKVTTEEKGPSAKEVQLLGAAGNQMQRMKQMMMGGYGGAWGGKGGGMPWGPYSGGKGGGKGKSDDNTCWDFKKTGACPRGAECKFQH
;
A
#
# COMPACT_ATOMS: atom_id res chain seq x y z
N MET A 1 -10.13 -37.62 4.29
CA MET A 1 -11.10 -37.14 3.27
C MET A 1 -11.09 -35.64 3.31
N ALA A 2 -11.05 -34.98 2.16
CA ALA A 2 -11.17 -33.54 2.09
C ALA A 2 -12.63 -33.14 2.39
N LEU A 3 -12.80 -32.23 3.35
CA LEU A 3 -14.08 -31.73 3.83
C LEU A 3 -14.18 -30.24 3.50
N VAL A 4 -15.40 -29.75 3.29
CA VAL A 4 -15.62 -28.31 3.09
C VAL A 4 -15.95 -27.68 4.43
N GLY A 5 -15.24 -26.61 4.78
CA GLY A 5 -15.46 -25.83 5.99
C GLY A 5 -15.56 -24.34 5.71
N THR A 6 -16.28 -23.63 6.55
CA THR A 6 -16.46 -22.18 6.46
C THR A 6 -15.62 -21.47 7.50
N VAL A 7 -14.82 -20.49 7.10
CA VAL A 7 -13.94 -19.75 8.01
C VAL A 7 -14.79 -18.94 9.01
N LYS A 8 -14.70 -19.30 10.28
CA LYS A 8 -15.43 -18.64 11.37
C LYS A 8 -14.68 -17.39 11.85
N SER A 9 -13.37 -17.53 11.98
CA SER A 9 -12.47 -16.43 12.29
C SER A 9 -11.05 -16.78 11.84
N TYR A 10 -10.31 -15.83 11.30
CA TYR A 10 -8.89 -16.00 11.02
C TYR A 10 -8.17 -14.69 11.31
N ASN A 11 -7.08 -14.78 12.07
CA ASN A 11 -6.29 -13.61 12.42
C ASN A 11 -4.96 -13.66 11.66
N PRO A 12 -4.79 -12.90 10.56
CA PRO A 12 -3.58 -12.95 9.74
C PRO A 12 -2.34 -12.47 10.49
N HIS A 13 -2.50 -11.60 11.50
CA HIS A 13 -1.39 -11.11 12.32
C HIS A 13 -0.88 -12.16 13.30
N LYS A 14 -1.78 -13.00 13.84
CA LYS A 14 -1.40 -14.11 14.73
C LYS A 14 -1.05 -15.39 13.97
N GLY A 15 -1.54 -15.52 12.73
CA GLY A 15 -1.29 -16.67 11.86
C GLY A 15 -2.12 -17.91 12.22
N TRP A 16 -3.25 -17.75 12.91
CA TRP A 16 -4.14 -18.85 13.23
C TRP A 16 -5.61 -18.41 13.27
N GLY A 17 -6.51 -19.37 13.17
CA GLY A 17 -7.96 -19.18 13.17
C GLY A 17 -8.73 -20.47 13.40
N PHE A 18 -10.05 -20.39 13.18
CA PHE A 18 -10.98 -21.49 13.30
C PHE A 18 -11.86 -21.55 12.06
N VAL A 19 -12.06 -22.77 11.57
CA VAL A 19 -12.94 -23.09 10.45
C VAL A 19 -14.01 -24.03 10.97
N GLU A 20 -15.26 -23.69 10.73
CA GLU A 20 -16.39 -24.54 11.08
C GLU A 20 -16.61 -25.57 9.98
N CYS A 21 -16.54 -26.85 10.33
CA CYS A 21 -16.75 -27.95 9.38
C CYS A 21 -17.66 -29.00 10.03
N ASN A 22 -18.79 -29.31 9.38
CA ASN A 22 -19.80 -30.26 9.90
C ASN A 22 -20.21 -30.01 11.37
N GLY A 23 -20.30 -28.74 11.79
CA GLY A 23 -20.67 -28.37 13.16
C GLY A 23 -19.55 -28.52 14.20
N GLN A 24 -18.31 -28.81 13.79
CA GLN A 24 -17.13 -28.78 14.65
C GLN A 24 -16.23 -27.60 14.31
N ASP A 25 -15.65 -26.98 15.35
CA ASP A 25 -14.62 -25.95 15.21
C ASP A 25 -13.25 -26.62 14.99
N ILE A 26 -12.72 -26.47 13.78
CA ILE A 26 -11.44 -27.03 13.36
C ILE A 26 -10.37 -25.95 13.46
N PHE A 27 -9.26 -26.27 14.13
CA PHE A 27 -8.14 -25.35 14.23
C PHE A 27 -7.42 -25.17 12.88
N LEU A 28 -7.21 -23.91 12.47
CA LEU A 28 -6.54 -23.56 11.22
C LEU A 28 -5.24 -22.81 11.51
N ASN A 29 -4.14 -23.29 10.95
CA ASN A 29 -2.83 -22.67 11.07
C ASN A 29 -2.39 -22.05 9.73
N ARG A 30 -1.69 -20.91 9.77
CA ARG A 30 -1.15 -20.24 8.57
C ARG A 30 -0.25 -21.16 7.72
N LYS A 31 0.45 -22.09 8.35
CA LYS A 31 1.30 -23.07 7.65
C LYS A 31 0.50 -23.93 6.67
N GLU A 32 -0.72 -24.29 7.04
CA GLU A 32 -1.59 -25.14 6.20
C GLU A 32 -2.24 -24.37 5.06
N LEU A 33 -2.31 -23.04 5.19
CA LEU A 33 -2.85 -22.17 4.16
C LEU A 33 -1.88 -21.97 2.98
N LYS A 34 -0.60 -22.37 3.08
CA LYS A 34 0.38 -22.25 1.98
C LYS A 34 0.35 -20.86 1.32
N GLY A 35 0.23 -19.80 2.11
CA GLY A 35 0.15 -18.41 1.62
C GLY A 35 -1.25 -17.90 1.24
N ILE A 36 -2.32 -18.69 1.32
CA ILE A 36 -3.69 -18.24 1.05
C ILE A 36 -4.16 -17.26 2.14
N CYS A 37 -4.74 -16.13 1.75
CA CYS A 37 -5.44 -15.23 2.65
C CYS A 37 -6.88 -15.68 2.78
N VAL A 38 -7.31 -16.02 3.98
CA VAL A 38 -8.69 -16.42 4.23
C VAL A 38 -9.39 -15.41 5.11
N GLU A 39 -10.63 -15.09 4.76
CA GLU A 39 -11.48 -14.14 5.47
C GLU A 39 -12.71 -14.87 6.04
N LYS A 40 -13.33 -14.25 7.06
CA LYS A 40 -14.54 -14.81 7.67
C LYS A 40 -15.62 -15.00 6.60
N GLY A 41 -16.17 -16.21 6.54
CA GLY A 41 -17.20 -16.60 5.58
C GLY A 41 -16.70 -17.27 4.30
N ASN A 42 -15.38 -17.35 4.06
CA ASN A 42 -14.87 -18.12 2.93
C ASN A 42 -15.06 -19.62 3.13
N GLN A 43 -15.39 -20.35 2.07
CA GLN A 43 -15.42 -21.81 2.08
C GLN A 43 -14.09 -22.37 1.58
N LEU A 44 -13.51 -23.26 2.37
CA LEU A 44 -12.23 -23.90 2.12
C LEU A 44 -12.42 -25.41 2.12
N GLN A 45 -11.69 -26.08 1.26
CA GLN A 45 -11.56 -27.52 1.27
C GLN A 45 -10.33 -27.89 2.11
N LEU A 46 -10.53 -28.67 3.16
CA LEU A 46 -9.52 -29.01 4.15
C LEU A 46 -9.69 -30.45 4.63
N THR A 47 -8.61 -31.11 4.99
CA THR A 47 -8.64 -32.44 5.58
C THR A 47 -8.58 -32.32 7.10
N VAL A 48 -9.65 -32.70 7.79
CA VAL A 48 -9.68 -32.71 9.26
C VAL A 48 -8.88 -33.90 9.78
N VAL A 49 -7.89 -33.63 10.63
CA VAL A 49 -7.11 -34.64 11.34
C VAL A 49 -7.27 -34.42 12.83
N ASN A 50 -7.56 -35.49 13.58
CA ASN A 50 -7.62 -35.44 15.03
C ASN A 50 -6.21 -35.59 15.60
N GLY A 51 -5.72 -34.54 16.26
CA GLY A 51 -4.45 -34.57 17.01
C GLY A 51 -4.67 -34.56 18.52
N ASP A 52 -3.58 -34.66 19.28
CA ASP A 52 -3.61 -34.68 20.75
C ASP A 52 -4.24 -33.43 21.39
N LYS A 53 -4.26 -32.30 20.67
CA LYS A 53 -4.82 -31.02 21.12
C LYS A 53 -6.21 -30.71 20.52
N GLY A 54 -6.81 -31.67 19.82
CA GLY A 54 -8.08 -31.51 19.12
C GLY A 54 -7.94 -31.61 17.60
N ALA A 55 -9.08 -31.47 16.92
CA ALA A 55 -9.17 -31.53 15.47
C ALA A 55 -8.51 -30.30 14.82
N TYR A 56 -7.61 -30.53 13.87
CA TYR A 56 -6.95 -29.49 13.09
C TYR A 56 -7.10 -29.73 11.59
N ALA A 57 -7.12 -28.64 10.85
CA ALA A 57 -7.21 -28.66 9.40
C ALA A 57 -5.83 -28.94 8.82
N THR A 58 -5.76 -29.81 7.82
CA THR A 58 -4.57 -30.08 7.02
C THR A 58 -4.87 -29.99 5.54
N ASP A 59 -3.86 -29.72 4.72
CA ASP A 59 -3.99 -29.61 3.26
C ASP A 59 -5.14 -28.67 2.84
N VAL A 60 -5.04 -27.42 3.28
CA VAL A 60 -6.11 -26.44 3.10
C VAL A 60 -6.00 -25.82 1.72
N THR A 61 -7.10 -25.86 0.98
CA THR A 61 -7.26 -25.29 -0.35
C THR A 61 -8.56 -24.50 -0.41
N VAL A 62 -8.66 -23.54 -1.32
CA VAL A 62 -9.87 -22.75 -1.48
C VAL A 62 -10.86 -23.53 -2.33
N SER A 63 -12.05 -23.76 -1.80
CA SER A 63 -13.12 -24.46 -2.52
C SER A 63 -13.95 -23.47 -3.34
N ALA A 64 -13.33 -22.76 -4.29
CA ALA A 64 -13.94 -21.95 -5.36
C ALA A 64 -15.35 -21.34 -5.08
N SER A 65 -15.60 -20.80 -3.90
CA SER A 65 -16.90 -20.24 -3.53
C SER A 65 -16.86 -18.72 -3.71
N THR A 66 -17.20 -18.27 -4.91
CA THR A 66 -17.79 -16.94 -5.25
C THR A 66 -17.21 -15.68 -4.60
N GLY A 67 -15.97 -15.73 -4.14
CA GLY A 67 -15.25 -14.63 -3.53
C GLY A 67 -13.81 -14.70 -3.98
N GLU A 68 -13.31 -13.62 -4.55
CA GLU A 68 -11.94 -13.53 -5.06
C GLU A 68 -10.95 -13.71 -3.90
N VAL A 69 -10.50 -14.95 -3.71
CA VAL A 69 -9.57 -15.25 -2.64
C VAL A 69 -8.23 -14.60 -2.95
N SER A 70 -7.71 -13.92 -1.94
CA SER A 70 -6.38 -13.34 -2.04
C SER A 70 -5.33 -14.37 -1.65
N TYR A 71 -4.19 -14.32 -2.31
CA TYR A 71 -3.03 -15.15 -2.10
C TYR A 71 -1.85 -14.25 -1.75
N PHE A 72 -0.99 -14.71 -0.87
CA PHE A 72 0.32 -14.13 -0.64
C PHE A 72 1.35 -14.89 -1.45
N GLY A 73 2.29 -14.15 -2.02
CA GLY A 73 3.44 -14.70 -2.71
C GLY A 73 4.60 -13.73 -2.69
N GLU A 74 5.65 -14.12 -3.38
CA GLU A 74 6.89 -13.36 -3.50
C GLU A 74 7.26 -13.19 -4.97
N ILE A 75 7.63 -11.97 -5.34
CA ILE A 75 8.03 -11.66 -6.72
C ILE A 75 9.39 -12.30 -6.97
N LYS A 76 9.42 -13.36 -7.77
CA LYS A 76 10.63 -14.10 -8.12
C LYS A 76 11.48 -13.34 -9.13
N SER A 77 10.83 -12.78 -10.15
CA SER A 77 11.47 -11.88 -11.10
C SER A 77 10.43 -11.02 -11.81
N PHE A 78 10.81 -9.77 -12.14
CA PHE A 78 9.96 -8.83 -12.86
C PHE A 78 10.72 -8.13 -13.97
N ASN A 79 10.29 -8.30 -15.22
CA ASN A 79 10.93 -7.67 -16.36
C ASN A 79 10.15 -6.41 -16.78
N GLN A 80 10.66 -5.24 -16.40
CA GLN A 80 10.06 -3.94 -16.70
C GLN A 80 9.98 -3.65 -18.21
N MET A 81 10.96 -4.12 -18.99
CA MET A 81 11.03 -3.87 -20.43
C MET A 81 9.94 -4.63 -21.18
N LYS A 82 9.69 -5.88 -20.79
CA LYS A 82 8.61 -6.69 -21.35
C LYS A 82 7.24 -6.42 -20.70
N GLY A 83 7.23 -5.83 -19.50
CA GLY A 83 6.02 -5.47 -18.78
C GLY A 83 5.33 -6.65 -18.09
N TYR A 84 6.05 -7.72 -17.77
CA TYR A 84 5.52 -8.88 -17.06
C TYR A 84 6.55 -9.47 -16.08
N GLY A 85 6.06 -10.26 -15.14
CA GLY A 85 6.89 -11.01 -14.19
C GLY A 85 6.23 -12.29 -13.71
N PHE A 86 6.89 -12.90 -12.73
CA PHE A 86 6.50 -14.16 -12.13
C PHE A 86 6.52 -14.06 -10.62
N ILE A 87 5.44 -14.51 -9.99
CA ILE A 87 5.27 -14.54 -8.54
C ILE A 87 5.29 -16.00 -8.10
N SER A 88 6.17 -16.30 -7.16
CA SER A 88 6.21 -17.58 -6.48
C SER A 88 5.13 -17.60 -5.39
N CYS A 89 4.27 -18.62 -5.40
CA CYS A 89 3.21 -18.80 -4.41
C CYS A 89 3.21 -20.23 -3.90
N GLU A 90 3.22 -20.42 -2.58
CA GLU A 90 3.20 -21.76 -1.98
C GLU A 90 1.86 -22.48 -2.21
N ALA A 91 0.79 -21.77 -2.56
CA ALA A 91 -0.51 -22.34 -2.89
C ALA A 91 -0.48 -23.15 -4.20
N PHE A 92 0.46 -22.82 -5.10
CA PHE A 92 0.66 -23.48 -6.39
C PHE A 92 2.10 -24.01 -6.48
N PRO A 93 2.46 -25.04 -5.71
CA PRO A 93 3.82 -25.58 -5.70
C PRO A 93 4.14 -26.11 -7.11
N GLY A 94 5.15 -25.52 -7.76
CA GLY A 94 5.60 -25.91 -9.09
C GLY A 94 4.98 -25.13 -10.26
N GLN A 95 4.12 -24.14 -10.01
CA GLN A 95 3.66 -23.20 -11.03
C GLN A 95 3.93 -21.76 -10.60
N ASP A 96 4.66 -21.02 -11.43
CA ASP A 96 4.86 -19.58 -11.22
C ASP A 96 3.60 -18.83 -11.67
N VAL A 97 3.08 -17.92 -10.82
CA VAL A 97 1.91 -17.11 -11.14
C VAL A 97 2.35 -15.93 -12.01
N PHE A 98 1.71 -15.78 -13.17
CA PHE A 98 2.02 -14.72 -14.11
C PHE A 98 1.47 -13.38 -13.61
N VAL A 99 2.26 -12.31 -13.67
CA VAL A 99 1.81 -10.95 -13.32
C VAL A 99 2.15 -9.95 -14.42
N LEU A 100 1.21 -9.06 -14.72
CA LEU A 100 1.39 -7.96 -15.66
C LEU A 100 1.81 -6.68 -14.93
N ARG A 101 2.55 -5.81 -15.62
CA ARG A 101 2.87 -4.46 -15.14
C ARG A 101 1.61 -3.66 -14.79
N SER A 102 0.53 -3.85 -15.54
CA SER A 102 -0.74 -3.16 -15.33
C SER A 102 -1.43 -3.55 -14.02
N GLU A 103 -1.18 -4.77 -13.52
CA GLU A 103 -1.75 -5.29 -12.28
C GLU A 103 -0.94 -4.90 -11.05
N LEU A 104 0.29 -4.42 -11.25
CA LEU A 104 1.19 -3.98 -10.19
C LEU A 104 0.98 -2.50 -9.84
N PRO A 105 0.98 -2.14 -8.55
CA PRO A 105 0.82 -0.76 -8.13
C PRO A 105 2.05 0.05 -8.54
N GLY A 106 1.85 1.05 -9.41
CA GLY A 106 2.95 1.84 -9.97
C GLY A 106 3.77 1.13 -11.05
N GLY A 107 3.36 -0.07 -11.48
CA GLY A 107 4.02 -0.82 -12.55
C GLY A 107 5.45 -1.28 -12.23
N PHE A 108 5.78 -1.40 -10.95
CA PHE A 108 7.09 -1.83 -10.48
C PHE A 108 6.91 -2.95 -9.45
N GLY A 109 7.50 -4.11 -9.72
CA GLY A 109 7.56 -5.25 -8.80
C GLY A 109 8.99 -5.47 -8.33
N PRO A 110 9.33 -5.17 -7.07
CA PRO A 110 10.67 -5.47 -6.54
C PRO A 110 10.87 -6.98 -6.40
N GLU A 111 12.00 -7.48 -6.88
CA GLU A 111 12.39 -8.89 -6.73
C GLU A 111 12.61 -9.21 -5.24
N GLY A 112 12.08 -10.34 -4.77
CA GLY A 112 12.00 -10.71 -3.35
C GLY A 112 10.93 -9.94 -2.56
N GLY A 113 10.10 -9.13 -3.23
CA GLY A 113 9.01 -8.41 -2.59
C GLY A 113 7.82 -9.32 -2.28
N HIS A 114 7.35 -9.31 -1.03
CA HIS A 114 6.09 -9.94 -0.67
C HIS A 114 4.92 -9.14 -1.22
N CYS A 115 3.94 -9.83 -1.80
CA CYS A 115 2.74 -9.22 -2.33
C CYS A 115 1.50 -10.06 -2.03
N ARG A 116 0.36 -9.37 -1.91
CA ARG A 116 -0.99 -9.95 -1.92
C ARG A 116 -1.55 -9.77 -3.32
N PHE A 117 -2.16 -10.80 -3.88
CA PHE A 117 -2.80 -10.74 -5.20
C PHE A 117 -3.95 -11.74 -5.25
N LYS A 118 -4.83 -11.61 -6.24
CA LYS A 118 -5.88 -12.59 -6.51
C LYS A 118 -5.44 -13.45 -7.68
N VAL A 119 -5.69 -14.75 -7.65
CA VAL A 119 -5.38 -15.65 -8.77
C VAL A 119 -6.63 -15.87 -9.61
N THR A 120 -6.51 -15.62 -10.90
CA THR A 120 -7.50 -15.97 -11.92
C THR A 120 -6.89 -16.99 -12.87
N THR A 121 -7.59 -18.07 -13.15
CA THR A 121 -7.18 -19.03 -14.20
C THR A 121 -7.53 -18.46 -15.57
N GLU A 122 -6.50 -18.15 -16.38
CA GLU A 122 -6.62 -17.76 -17.78
C GLU A 122 -6.10 -18.87 -18.71
N GLU A 123 -6.27 -18.72 -20.03
CA GLU A 123 -5.80 -19.71 -21.03
C GLU A 123 -4.30 -20.02 -20.96
N LYS A 124 -3.50 -19.09 -20.43
CA LYS A 124 -2.04 -19.21 -20.29
C LYS A 124 -1.59 -19.71 -18.90
N GLY A 125 -2.53 -20.05 -18.02
CA GLY A 125 -2.25 -20.49 -16.64
C GLY A 125 -2.71 -19.50 -15.57
N PRO A 126 -2.26 -19.67 -14.31
CA PRO A 126 -2.64 -18.81 -13.19
C PRO A 126 -2.07 -17.39 -13.37
N SER A 127 -2.97 -16.41 -13.42
CA SER A 127 -2.71 -14.99 -13.61
C SER A 127 -3.04 -14.21 -12.34
N ALA A 128 -2.12 -13.38 -11.86
CA ALA A 128 -2.29 -12.53 -10.70
C ALA A 128 -3.00 -11.22 -11.09
N LYS A 129 -4.12 -10.93 -10.42
CA LYS A 129 -4.89 -9.68 -10.52
C LYS A 129 -4.90 -8.91 -9.21
N GLU A 130 -5.10 -7.60 -9.28
CA GLU A 130 -5.17 -6.70 -8.11
C GLU A 130 -3.99 -6.89 -7.14
N VAL A 131 -2.77 -6.75 -7.65
CA VAL A 131 -1.58 -6.98 -6.83
C VAL A 131 -1.36 -5.80 -5.87
N GLN A 132 -1.08 -6.11 -4.60
CA GLN A 132 -0.74 -5.18 -3.54
C GLN A 132 0.59 -5.59 -2.93
N LEU A 133 1.60 -4.73 -3.01
CA LEU A 133 2.92 -4.98 -2.43
C LEU A 133 2.87 -4.76 -0.91
N LEU A 134 3.40 -5.70 -0.12
CA LEU A 134 3.41 -5.68 1.34
C LEU A 134 4.84 -5.48 1.86
N GLY A 135 5.02 -4.60 2.85
CA GLY A 135 6.30 -4.40 3.54
C GLY A 135 7.25 -3.41 2.86
N ALA A 136 8.56 -3.72 2.85
CA ALA A 136 9.64 -2.83 2.37
C ALA A 136 9.45 -2.36 0.91
N ALA A 137 8.74 -3.14 0.08
CA ALA A 137 8.31 -2.77 -1.26
C ALA A 137 7.35 -1.56 -1.28
N GLY A 138 6.38 -1.52 -0.35
CA GLY A 138 5.52 -0.36 -0.12
C GLY A 138 6.27 0.83 0.49
N ASN A 139 7.26 0.56 1.36
CA ASN A 139 8.11 1.58 1.97
C ASN A 139 9.11 2.19 0.98
N GLN A 140 9.62 1.44 -0.01
CA GLN A 140 10.41 1.99 -1.12
C GLN A 140 9.52 2.88 -2.00
N MET A 141 8.26 2.51 -2.25
CA MET A 141 7.33 3.39 -2.95
C MET A 141 6.96 4.63 -2.12
N GLN A 142 6.86 4.53 -0.79
CA GLN A 142 6.65 5.68 0.09
C GLN A 142 7.89 6.58 0.16
N ARG A 143 9.11 6.02 0.23
CA ARG A 143 10.37 6.78 0.14
C ARG A 143 10.64 7.36 -1.24
N MET A 144 10.29 6.66 -2.32
CA MET A 144 10.50 7.11 -3.70
C MET A 144 9.43 8.12 -4.11
N LYS A 145 8.18 7.97 -3.62
CA LYS A 145 7.15 9.02 -3.66
C LYS A 145 7.55 10.21 -2.78
N GLN A 146 8.19 10.00 -1.64
CA GLN A 146 8.77 11.09 -0.82
C GLN A 146 9.94 11.77 -1.54
N MET A 147 10.69 11.09 -2.41
CA MET A 147 11.76 11.70 -3.21
C MET A 147 11.24 12.36 -4.50
N MET A 148 10.15 11.87 -5.10
CA MET A 148 9.51 12.47 -6.28
C MET A 148 8.42 13.51 -5.97
N MET A 149 7.87 13.53 -4.75
CA MET A 149 6.95 14.55 -4.20
C MET A 149 7.55 15.30 -3.00
N GLY A 150 8.86 15.14 -2.74
CA GLY A 150 9.61 15.89 -1.71
C GLY A 150 10.19 17.20 -2.23
N GLY A 151 9.70 17.67 -3.37
CA GLY A 151 10.12 18.91 -4.00
C GLY A 151 9.31 20.14 -3.61
N TYR A 152 8.37 20.11 -2.65
CA TYR A 152 7.85 21.32 -1.99
C TYR A 152 6.89 21.01 -0.82
N GLY A 153 7.17 21.60 0.36
CA GLY A 153 6.11 22.12 1.24
C GLY A 153 5.67 21.30 2.45
N GLY A 154 6.56 21.03 3.41
CA GLY A 154 6.20 20.56 4.74
C GLY A 154 5.63 21.68 5.63
N ALA A 155 4.43 21.46 6.17
CA ALA A 155 3.84 22.21 7.26
C ALA A 155 4.31 21.65 8.62
N TRP A 156 4.97 22.48 9.43
CA TRP A 156 5.19 22.22 10.87
C TRP A 156 4.70 23.44 11.65
N GLY A 157 3.59 23.25 12.37
CA GLY A 157 3.09 24.18 13.36
C GLY A 157 3.48 23.71 14.77
N GLY A 158 3.76 24.66 15.67
CA GLY A 158 3.41 24.49 17.08
C GLY A 158 4.49 24.72 18.14
N LYS A 159 4.53 25.97 18.64
CA LYS A 159 4.73 26.40 20.05
C LYS A 159 6.13 26.29 20.69
N GLY A 160 6.74 27.46 20.88
CA GLY A 160 6.81 28.05 22.23
C GLY A 160 8.19 28.13 22.89
N GLY A 161 8.74 29.35 22.94
CA GLY A 161 9.34 29.91 24.16
C GLY A 161 10.87 29.98 24.25
N GLY A 162 11.41 31.20 24.21
CA GLY A 162 12.49 31.61 25.14
C GLY A 162 13.88 31.98 24.60
N MET A 163 14.00 33.18 23.98
CA MET A 163 15.03 34.25 24.21
C MET A 163 16.56 33.95 24.08
N PRO A 164 17.47 34.95 23.90
CA PRO A 164 17.42 36.25 23.21
C PRO A 164 18.64 36.55 22.25
N TRP A 165 18.36 37.32 21.20
CA TRP A 165 19.16 38.41 20.56
C TRP A 165 20.66 38.28 20.14
N GLY A 166 20.89 38.26 18.81
CA GLY A 166 21.90 39.10 18.11
C GLY A 166 22.84 38.40 17.07
N PRO A 167 23.32 39.07 16.00
CA PRO A 167 22.77 40.25 15.31
C PRO A 167 22.97 40.23 13.77
N TYR A 168 22.15 39.55 12.96
CA TYR A 168 22.03 39.91 11.52
C TYR A 168 20.61 39.60 11.01
N SER A 169 19.79 40.65 11.02
CA SER A 169 18.42 40.68 10.49
C SER A 169 18.41 40.75 8.96
N GLY A 170 17.48 40.03 8.32
CA GLY A 170 17.05 40.41 6.98
C GLY A 170 16.33 39.31 6.21
N GLY A 171 15.00 39.42 6.10
CA GLY A 171 14.27 38.83 4.97
C GLY A 171 13.03 38.00 5.32
N LYS A 172 11.93 38.66 5.71
CA LYS A 172 10.58 38.08 5.59
C LYS A 172 9.95 38.59 4.29
N GLY A 173 9.76 37.67 3.34
CA GLY A 173 9.02 37.90 2.10
C GLY A 173 7.50 37.88 2.30
N GLY A 174 6.86 38.90 1.71
CA GLY A 174 5.78 38.70 0.74
C GLY A 174 4.46 38.09 1.20
N GLY A 175 3.61 38.89 1.85
CA GLY A 175 2.16 38.65 1.91
C GLY A 175 1.45 39.48 0.85
N LYS A 176 0.84 38.82 -0.15
CA LYS A 176 -0.06 39.43 -1.15
C LYS A 176 -1.36 39.89 -0.47
N GLY A 177 -1.55 41.20 -0.36
CA GLY A 177 -2.85 41.82 -0.10
C GLY A 177 -3.28 42.62 -1.33
N LYS A 178 -4.39 42.22 -1.95
CA LYS A 178 -5.08 42.99 -2.99
C LYS A 178 -5.62 44.28 -2.34
N SER A 179 -5.26 45.43 -2.88
CA SER A 179 -6.00 46.68 -2.69
C SER A 179 -6.10 47.32 -4.06
N ASP A 180 -7.34 47.53 -4.51
CA ASP A 180 -7.72 48.14 -5.78
C ASP A 180 -7.46 49.66 -5.77
N ASP A 181 -6.40 50.09 -5.08
CA ASP A 181 -5.95 51.48 -5.07
C ASP A 181 -4.79 51.59 -6.06
N ASN A 182 -4.98 52.33 -7.16
CA ASN A 182 -3.97 52.57 -8.18
C ASN A 182 -2.85 53.52 -7.69
N THR A 183 -2.61 53.56 -6.38
CA THR A 183 -1.65 54.43 -5.69
C THR A 183 -0.32 53.71 -5.55
N CYS A 184 0.77 54.41 -5.83
CA CYS A 184 2.11 53.87 -5.71
C CYS A 184 2.40 53.49 -4.26
N TRP A 185 2.70 52.22 -4.03
CA TRP A 185 2.96 51.71 -2.69
C TRP A 185 4.19 52.35 -2.05
N ASP A 186 5.24 52.64 -2.84
CA ASP A 186 6.45 53.31 -2.37
C ASP A 186 6.15 54.74 -1.87
N PHE A 187 5.32 55.48 -2.59
CA PHE A 187 4.87 56.81 -2.18
C PHE A 187 4.02 56.75 -0.91
N LYS A 188 3.05 55.83 -0.85
CA LYS A 188 2.19 55.65 0.33
C LYS A 188 2.99 55.30 1.60
N LYS A 189 4.12 54.59 1.46
CA LYS A 189 4.94 54.17 2.59
C LYS A 189 6.01 55.18 3.00
N THR A 190 6.60 55.88 2.05
CA THR A 190 7.80 56.69 2.31
C THR A 190 7.65 58.17 1.97
N GLY A 191 6.52 58.56 1.36
CA GLY A 191 6.26 59.94 0.91
C GLY A 191 7.04 60.34 -0.34
N ALA A 192 7.87 59.45 -0.90
CA ALA A 192 8.66 59.70 -2.09
C ALA A 192 8.64 58.46 -2.99
N CYS A 193 8.44 58.65 -4.29
CA CYS A 193 8.54 57.56 -5.26
C CYS A 193 9.86 57.65 -6.03
N PRO A 194 10.72 56.61 -6.00
CA PRO A 194 11.99 56.61 -6.72
C PRO A 194 11.80 56.60 -8.24
N ARG A 195 10.60 56.24 -8.73
CA ARG A 195 10.23 56.28 -10.16
C ARG A 195 9.73 57.66 -10.62
N GLY A 196 9.52 58.61 -9.72
CA GLY A 196 9.17 59.99 -10.06
C GLY A 196 8.02 60.11 -11.07
N ALA A 197 8.16 61.00 -12.05
CA ALA A 197 7.13 61.26 -13.07
C ALA A 197 6.84 60.06 -14.01
N GLU A 198 7.68 59.03 -14.00
CA GLU A 198 7.52 57.83 -14.85
C GLU A 198 6.73 56.71 -14.14
N CYS A 199 6.26 56.95 -12.91
CA CYS A 199 5.47 55.96 -12.19
C CYS A 199 4.06 55.83 -12.78
N LYS A 200 3.66 54.60 -13.11
CA LYS A 200 2.34 54.28 -13.67
C LYS A 200 1.19 54.33 -12.64
N PHE A 201 1.50 54.59 -11.38
CA PHE A 201 0.57 54.62 -10.26
C PHE A 201 0.49 56.04 -9.68
N GLN A 202 -0.66 56.44 -9.15
CA GLN A 202 -0.84 57.76 -8.53
C GLN A 202 0.06 57.93 -7.30
N HIS A 203 0.71 59.09 -7.20
CA HIS A 203 1.39 59.54 -6.00
C HIS A 203 0.41 60.34 -5.17
#